data_AF-A0AAP5YDX4-F1
#
_entry.id   AF-A0AAP5YDX4-F1
#
_cell.length_a   1.000
_cell.length_b   1.000
_cell.length_c   1.000
_cell.angle_alpha   90.00
_cell.angle_beta   90.00
_cell.angle_gamma   90.00
#
_symmetry.space_group_name_H-M   'P 1'
#
loop_
_entity.id
_entity.type
_entity.pdbx_description
1 polymer ?
#
loop_
_entity_poly.entity_id
_entity_poly.type
_entity_poly.pdbx_seq_one_letter_code
_entity_poly.pdbx_strand_id
1 'polypeptide(L)'
;GKMEAAGHQFTKNNANHYSITLEEAHMLMDAAEVPKFYERKKNNGNKPWIINVQNQKGGTGKSMTAVHLAACLALNLDKRYRICLIDLDPQGSLRLFLNPQISVAEHDNIYSAVDIMLGNVPDGVEIDREFLHKNVLLPTQYPNLKSISAFPEDAMFNAEAWQTLSEAPSLDIVRLLKEQLIDKI
;
A
#
# COMPACT_ATOMS: atom_id res chain seq x y z
N GLY A 1 1.30 33.94 -1.09
CA GLY A 1 0.11 33.36 -1.77
C GLY A 1 -1.01 33.09 -0.77
N LYS A 2 -2.19 32.64 -1.22
CA LYS A 2 -3.37 32.38 -0.34
C LYS A 2 -3.05 31.45 0.84
N MET A 3 -2.26 30.39 0.61
CA MET A 3 -1.86 29.44 1.66
C MET A 3 -0.89 30.04 2.70
N GLU A 4 0.07 30.87 2.28
CA GLU A 4 0.98 31.56 3.20
C GLU A 4 0.24 32.61 4.04
N ALA A 5 -0.76 33.29 3.45
CA ALA A 5 -1.64 34.20 4.18
C ALA A 5 -2.49 33.46 5.23
N ALA A 6 -2.74 32.16 5.04
CA ALA A 6 -3.39 31.27 6.00
C ALA A 6 -2.40 30.63 7.00
N GLY A 7 -1.12 31.02 6.97
CA GLY A 7 -0.10 30.58 7.93
C GLY A 7 0.74 29.38 7.50
N HIS A 8 0.53 28.81 6.32
CA HIS A 8 1.36 27.71 5.83
C HIS A 8 2.77 28.21 5.47
N GLN A 9 3.80 27.54 5.96
CA GLN A 9 5.19 27.84 5.64
C GLN A 9 5.73 26.79 4.67
N PHE A 10 5.94 27.19 3.42
CA PHE A 10 6.52 26.30 2.42
C PHE A 10 8.01 26.06 2.67
N THR A 11 8.44 24.84 2.40
CA THR A 11 9.83 24.42 2.44
C THR A 11 10.66 25.24 1.45
N LYS A 12 11.81 25.76 1.89
CA LYS A 12 12.78 26.48 1.07
C LYS A 12 14.16 25.85 1.19
N ASN A 13 14.93 25.87 0.11
CA ASN A 13 16.31 25.41 0.13
C ASN A 13 17.27 26.49 0.70
N ASN A 14 18.55 26.16 0.83
CA ASN A 14 19.58 27.07 1.36
C ASN A 14 19.78 28.35 0.52
N ALA A 15 19.32 28.37 -0.72
CA ALA A 15 19.32 29.55 -1.60
C ALA A 15 18.00 30.35 -1.52
N ASN A 16 17.13 30.04 -0.55
CA ASN A 16 15.81 30.66 -0.34
C ASN A 16 14.83 30.46 -1.51
N HIS A 17 15.05 29.47 -2.37
CA HIS A 17 14.08 29.04 -3.40
C HIS A 17 13.11 28.03 -2.80
N TYR A 18 11.84 28.09 -3.23
CA TYR A 18 10.85 27.08 -2.84
C TYR A 18 11.29 25.68 -3.27
N SER A 19 11.20 24.75 -2.34
CA SER A 19 11.49 23.33 -2.53
C SER A 19 10.25 22.55 -2.14
N ILE A 20 9.27 22.54 -3.04
CA ILE A 20 7.94 21.98 -2.79
C ILE A 20 8.02 20.45 -2.72
N THR A 21 7.62 19.90 -1.58
CA THR A 21 7.42 18.46 -1.36
C THR A 21 6.17 17.95 -2.09
N LEU A 22 6.04 16.63 -2.27
CA LEU A 22 4.83 16.05 -2.87
C LEU A 22 3.58 16.32 -2.01
N GLU A 23 3.73 16.37 -0.69
CA GLU A 23 2.64 16.71 0.22
C GLU A 23 2.18 18.17 0.05
N GLU A 24 3.12 19.12 0.03
CA GLU A 24 2.81 20.53 -0.26
C GLU A 24 2.23 20.70 -1.67
N ALA A 25 2.70 19.93 -2.65
CA ALA A 25 2.12 19.92 -3.99
C ALA A 25 0.67 19.43 -3.98
N HIS A 26 0.33 18.40 -3.19
CA HIS A 26 -1.06 17.98 -3.01
C HIS A 26 -1.92 19.08 -2.38
N MET A 27 -1.40 19.77 -1.34
CA MET A 27 -2.09 20.89 -0.69
C MET A 27 -2.35 22.04 -1.66
N LEU A 28 -1.38 22.36 -2.52
CA LEU A 28 -1.54 23.37 -3.58
C LEU A 28 -2.63 22.97 -4.58
N MET A 29 -2.67 21.70 -4.98
CA MET A 29 -3.71 21.19 -5.89
C MET A 29 -5.11 21.23 -5.25
N ASP A 30 -5.21 20.97 -3.94
CA ASP A 30 -6.47 21.10 -3.20
C ASP A 30 -6.89 22.57 -3.07
N ALA A 31 -5.97 23.48 -2.76
CA ALA A 31 -6.24 24.92 -2.71
C ALA A 31 -6.61 25.52 -4.08
N ALA A 32 -6.18 24.88 -5.17
CA ALA A 32 -6.56 25.21 -6.54
C ALA A 32 -7.86 24.52 -6.98
N GLU A 33 -8.53 23.79 -6.09
CA GLU A 33 -9.79 23.08 -6.35
C GLU A 33 -9.72 22.08 -7.51
N VAL A 34 -8.52 21.55 -7.80
CA VAL A 34 -8.38 20.48 -8.79
C VAL A 34 -8.94 19.20 -8.16
N PRO A 35 -9.88 18.48 -8.79
CA PRO A 35 -10.42 17.26 -8.21
C PRO A 35 -9.44 16.08 -8.36
N LYS A 36 -9.30 15.27 -7.30
CA LYS A 36 -8.56 14.00 -7.31
C LYS A 36 -9.29 12.97 -8.18
N PHE A 37 -8.58 11.93 -8.62
CA PHE A 37 -9.14 10.90 -9.50
C PHE A 37 -10.43 10.28 -8.96
N TYR A 38 -10.47 9.97 -7.66
CA TYR A 38 -11.65 9.36 -7.03
C TYR A 38 -12.80 10.34 -6.80
N GLU A 39 -12.56 11.65 -6.86
CA GLU A 39 -13.58 12.69 -6.75
C GLU A 39 -14.23 12.97 -8.12
N ARG A 40 -13.52 12.69 -9.23
CA ARG A 40 -14.01 12.94 -10.60
C ARG A 40 -15.15 12.03 -11.03
N LYS A 41 -15.23 10.80 -10.50
CA LYS A 41 -16.34 9.87 -10.75
C LYS A 41 -17.35 9.96 -9.61
N LYS A 42 -18.49 10.62 -9.85
CA LYS A 42 -19.63 10.76 -8.92
C LYS A 42 -20.47 9.48 -8.72
N ASN A 43 -19.98 8.30 -9.10
CA ASN A 43 -20.78 7.08 -9.00
C ASN A 43 -20.52 6.39 -7.65
N ASN A 44 -21.60 6.13 -6.91
CA ASN A 44 -21.60 5.30 -5.70
C ASN A 44 -21.05 3.91 -6.04
N GLY A 45 -19.84 3.61 -5.56
CA GLY A 45 -19.19 2.31 -5.73
C GLY A 45 -17.83 2.34 -6.41
N ASN A 46 -17.01 3.37 -6.18
CA ASN A 46 -15.61 3.44 -6.65
C ASN A 46 -14.79 2.25 -6.13
N LYS A 47 -14.86 1.12 -6.85
CA LYS A 47 -14.02 -0.05 -6.61
C LYS A 47 -12.58 0.24 -7.03
N PRO A 48 -11.59 -0.28 -6.30
CA PRO A 48 -10.19 -0.14 -6.71
C PRO A 48 -9.95 -0.80 -8.07
N TRP A 49 -9.02 -0.23 -8.83
CA TRP A 49 -8.49 -0.89 -10.01
C TRP A 49 -7.35 -1.81 -9.57
N ILE A 50 -7.51 -3.11 -9.81
CA ILE A 50 -6.55 -4.14 -9.40
C ILE A 50 -5.65 -4.46 -10.59
N ILE A 51 -4.35 -4.33 -10.41
CA ILE A 51 -3.32 -4.68 -11.39
C ILE A 51 -2.46 -5.78 -10.77
N ASN A 52 -2.41 -6.93 -11.41
CA ASN A 52 -1.56 -8.04 -10.99
C ASN A 52 -0.29 -8.09 -11.85
N VAL A 53 0.87 -7.98 -11.21
CA VAL A 53 2.19 -8.07 -11.86
C VAL A 53 2.77 -9.47 -11.62
N GLN A 54 2.49 -10.39 -12.55
CA GLN A 54 2.86 -11.80 -12.42
C GLN A 54 3.78 -12.28 -13.54
N ASN A 55 4.72 -13.17 -13.19
CA ASN A 55 5.62 -13.86 -14.11
C ASN A 55 6.19 -15.12 -13.41
N GLN A 56 6.09 -16.27 -14.09
CA GLN A 56 6.47 -17.59 -13.58
C GLN A 56 7.99 -17.79 -13.39
N LYS A 57 8.83 -16.89 -13.92
CA LYS A 57 10.29 -16.95 -13.76
C LYS A 57 10.79 -15.97 -12.71
N GLY A 58 11.67 -16.43 -11.81
CA GLY A 58 12.40 -15.59 -10.86
C GLY A 58 13.37 -14.62 -11.57
N GLY A 59 13.67 -13.47 -10.94
CA GLY A 59 14.64 -12.51 -11.48
C GLY A 59 14.18 -11.72 -12.72
N THR A 60 12.89 -11.71 -13.03
CA THR A 60 12.31 -11.04 -14.21
C THR A 60 11.94 -9.57 -14.00
N GLY A 61 12.28 -8.98 -12.85
CA GLY A 61 12.02 -7.58 -12.55
C GLY A 61 10.57 -7.26 -12.14
N LYS A 62 9.76 -8.24 -11.74
CA LYS A 62 8.35 -8.04 -11.30
C LYS A 62 8.21 -6.98 -10.20
N SER A 63 8.86 -7.19 -9.06
CA SER A 63 8.76 -6.31 -7.90
C SER A 63 9.28 -4.92 -8.23
N MET A 64 10.40 -4.84 -8.95
CA MET A 64 10.96 -3.58 -9.42
C MET A 64 9.98 -2.83 -10.34
N THR A 65 9.34 -3.53 -11.28
CA THR A 65 8.32 -2.94 -12.17
C THR A 65 7.12 -2.43 -11.38
N ALA A 66 6.63 -3.22 -10.40
CA ALA A 66 5.51 -2.83 -9.55
C ALA A 66 5.83 -1.57 -8.71
N VAL A 67 7.01 -1.51 -8.08
CA VAL A 67 7.49 -0.36 -7.31
C VAL A 67 7.56 0.89 -8.18
N HIS A 68 8.21 0.82 -9.34
CA HIS A 68 8.39 1.98 -10.21
C HIS A 68 7.05 2.45 -10.80
N LEU A 69 6.18 1.52 -11.22
CA LEU A 69 4.84 1.86 -11.69
C LEU A 69 4.04 2.60 -10.60
N ALA A 70 4.05 2.08 -9.37
CA ALA A 70 3.36 2.71 -8.24
C ALA A 70 3.94 4.10 -7.91
N ALA A 71 5.26 4.26 -7.89
CA ALA A 71 5.91 5.55 -7.68
C ALA A 71 5.54 6.57 -8.77
N CYS A 72 5.57 6.18 -10.05
CA CYS A 72 5.17 7.05 -11.16
C CYS A 72 3.70 7.46 -11.07
N LEU A 73 2.81 6.54 -10.70
CA LEU A 73 1.40 6.85 -10.49
C LEU A 73 1.20 7.78 -9.28
N ALA A 74 1.98 7.59 -8.20
CA ALA A 74 1.89 8.40 -6.99
C ALA A 74 2.29 9.86 -7.27
N LEU A 75 3.28 10.07 -8.14
CA LEU A 75 3.77 11.38 -8.56
C LEU A 75 2.85 12.11 -9.57
N ASN A 76 1.75 11.50 -10.01
CA ASN A 76 0.83 12.15 -10.93
C ASN A 76 -0.03 13.20 -10.19
N LEU A 77 0.37 14.47 -10.25
CA LEU A 77 -0.28 15.58 -9.54
C LEU A 77 -1.70 15.91 -10.02
N ASP A 78 -2.03 15.69 -11.30
CA ASP A 78 -3.41 15.90 -11.78
C ASP A 78 -4.35 14.89 -11.12
N LYS A 79 -3.97 13.62 -11.12
CA LYS A 79 -4.82 12.52 -10.70
C LYS A 79 -4.76 12.25 -9.20
N ARG A 80 -3.60 12.43 -8.57
CA ARG A 80 -3.34 12.13 -7.14
C ARG A 80 -3.93 10.78 -6.75
N TYR A 81 -3.51 9.74 -7.47
CA TYR A 81 -3.99 8.38 -7.26
C TYR A 81 -3.68 7.93 -5.82
N ARG A 82 -4.61 7.22 -5.19
CA ARG A 82 -4.34 6.46 -3.97
C ARG A 82 -3.93 5.06 -4.38
N ILE A 83 -2.75 4.63 -3.95
CA ILE A 83 -2.14 3.40 -4.44
C ILE A 83 -1.76 2.54 -3.23
N CYS A 84 -2.03 1.25 -3.32
CA CYS A 84 -1.56 0.24 -2.38
C CYS A 84 -0.82 -0.83 -3.18
N LEU A 85 0.43 -1.10 -2.82
CA LEU A 85 1.18 -2.25 -3.32
C LEU A 85 1.07 -3.40 -2.31
N ILE A 86 0.62 -4.57 -2.77
CA ILE A 86 0.51 -5.76 -1.93
C ILE A 86 1.58 -6.75 -2.39
N ASP A 87 2.55 -7.05 -1.50
CA ASP A 87 3.50 -8.12 -1.73
C ASP A 87 2.87 -9.45 -1.30
N LEU A 88 2.97 -10.46 -2.16
CA LEU A 88 2.57 -11.84 -1.86
C LEU A 88 3.74 -12.81 -2.11
N ASP A 89 4.93 -12.29 -2.39
CA ASP A 89 6.15 -13.08 -2.55
C ASP A 89 6.89 -13.11 -1.19
N PRO A 90 6.99 -14.28 -0.51
CA PRO A 90 7.67 -14.39 0.78
C PRO A 90 9.14 -13.94 0.78
N GLN A 91 9.76 -13.73 -0.39
CA GLN A 91 11.07 -13.08 -0.48
C GLN A 91 11.07 -11.63 0.02
N GLY A 92 9.90 -10.98 0.15
CA GLY A 92 9.74 -9.66 0.77
C GLY A 92 10.46 -8.53 0.03
N SER A 93 10.63 -8.67 -1.29
CA SER A 93 11.44 -7.74 -2.08
C SER A 93 10.88 -6.32 -2.07
N LEU A 94 9.55 -6.12 -2.01
CA LEU A 94 8.97 -4.77 -2.01
C LEU A 94 9.35 -3.97 -0.76
N ARG A 95 9.44 -4.63 0.41
CA ARG A 95 9.81 -3.99 1.67
C ARG A 95 11.17 -3.32 1.58
N LEU A 96 12.15 -3.99 0.98
CA LEU A 96 13.51 -3.46 0.83
C LEU A 96 13.56 -2.16 0.00
N PHE A 97 12.64 -1.99 -0.95
CA PHE A 97 12.60 -0.78 -1.78
C PHE A 97 11.81 0.37 -1.15
N LEU A 98 10.69 0.07 -0.49
CA LEU A 98 9.74 1.09 -0.02
C LEU A 98 9.88 1.42 1.47
N ASN A 99 10.39 0.48 2.25
CA ASN A 99 10.47 0.55 3.70
C ASN A 99 11.78 -0.07 4.26
N PRO A 100 12.96 0.31 3.73
CA PRO A 100 14.24 -0.25 4.21
C PRO A 100 14.54 0.06 5.69
N GLN A 101 13.92 1.11 6.24
CA GLN A 101 14.11 1.57 7.61
C GLN A 101 13.30 0.80 8.66
N ILE A 102 12.28 0.02 8.26
CA ILE A 102 11.49 -0.76 9.21
C ILE A 102 12.42 -1.79 9.85
N SER A 103 12.71 -1.59 11.13
CA SER A 103 13.63 -2.46 11.87
C SER A 103 12.98 -3.81 12.16
N VAL A 104 13.79 -4.82 12.48
CA VAL A 104 13.28 -6.12 12.93
C VAL A 104 12.42 -5.99 14.20
N ALA A 105 12.65 -4.98 15.04
CA ALA A 105 11.85 -4.75 16.24
C ALA A 105 10.46 -4.15 15.97
N GLU A 106 10.25 -3.55 14.81
CA GLU A 106 8.92 -3.09 14.37
C GLU A 106 8.11 -4.21 13.71
N HIS A 107 8.74 -5.35 13.38
CA HIS A 107 8.07 -6.50 12.76
C HIS A 107 6.97 -7.11 13.63
N ASP A 108 7.15 -7.13 14.96
CA ASP A 108 6.22 -7.82 15.86
C ASP A 108 4.79 -7.24 15.85
N ASN A 109 4.59 -6.07 15.25
CA ASN A 109 3.27 -5.42 15.12
C ASN A 109 2.84 -5.21 13.67
N ILE A 110 3.53 -5.82 12.70
CA ILE A 110 3.20 -5.72 11.28
C ILE A 110 2.73 -7.08 10.77
N TYR A 111 1.50 -7.13 10.27
CA TYR A 111 0.92 -8.34 9.66
C TYR A 111 1.03 -8.30 8.13
N SER A 112 1.34 -9.46 7.54
CA SER A 112 1.38 -9.63 6.09
C SER A 112 -0.03 -9.74 5.50
N ALA A 113 -0.13 -9.68 4.17
CA ALA A 113 -1.39 -9.99 3.50
C ALA A 113 -1.84 -11.44 3.76
N VAL A 114 -0.89 -12.37 3.89
CA VAL A 114 -1.16 -13.79 4.18
C VAL A 114 -1.73 -13.95 5.57
N ASP A 115 -1.18 -13.26 6.57
CA ASP A 115 -1.70 -13.29 7.94
C ASP A 115 -3.17 -12.86 7.99
N ILE A 116 -3.51 -11.77 7.31
CA ILE A 116 -4.89 -11.26 7.25
C ILE A 116 -5.82 -12.22 6.51
N MET A 117 -5.36 -12.83 5.42
CA MET A 117 -6.16 -13.79 4.65
C MET A 117 -6.47 -15.05 5.45
N LEU A 118 -5.54 -15.50 6.30
CA LEU A 118 -5.69 -16.70 7.11
C LEU A 118 -6.26 -16.42 8.51
N GLY A 119 -6.38 -15.15 8.90
CA GLY A 119 -6.82 -14.77 10.23
C GLY A 119 -5.77 -15.03 11.32
N ASN A 120 -4.48 -15.02 10.95
CA ASN A 120 -3.35 -15.19 11.88
C ASN A 120 -3.09 -13.91 12.68
N VAL A 121 -4.11 -13.45 13.41
CA VAL A 121 -4.05 -12.35 14.36
C VAL A 121 -4.36 -12.88 15.75
N PRO A 122 -3.95 -12.19 16.84
CA PRO A 122 -4.28 -12.63 18.20
C PRO A 122 -5.78 -12.83 18.41
N ASP A 123 -6.14 -13.85 19.21
CA ASP A 123 -7.55 -14.17 19.46
C ASP A 123 -8.34 -12.98 20.01
N GLY A 124 -9.54 -12.80 19.49
CA GLY A 124 -10.43 -11.70 19.88
C GLY A 124 -10.11 -10.34 19.24
N VAL A 125 -9.07 -10.26 18.39
CA VAL A 125 -8.80 -9.05 17.59
C VAL A 125 -9.75 -8.99 16.40
N GLU A 126 -10.47 -7.87 16.27
CA GLU A 126 -11.26 -7.57 15.08
C GLU A 126 -10.37 -6.96 13.99
N ILE A 127 -10.36 -7.55 12.80
CA ILE A 127 -9.64 -7.02 11.62
C ILE A 127 -10.53 -5.99 10.92
N ASP A 128 -10.61 -4.81 11.53
CA ASP A 128 -11.32 -3.66 11.00
C ASP A 128 -10.38 -2.71 10.24
N ARG A 129 -10.93 -1.60 9.76
CA ARG A 129 -10.16 -0.61 8.99
C ARG A 129 -9.06 0.03 9.82
N GLU A 130 -9.28 0.28 11.11
CA GLU A 130 -8.29 0.89 11.97
C GLU A 130 -7.11 -0.05 12.19
N PHE A 131 -7.39 -1.33 12.45
CA PHE A 131 -6.39 -2.38 12.54
C PHE A 131 -5.55 -2.48 11.26
N LEU A 132 -6.19 -2.53 10.09
CA LEU A 132 -5.49 -2.60 8.80
C LEU A 132 -4.59 -1.38 8.58
N HIS A 133 -5.09 -0.18 8.88
CA HIS A 133 -4.32 1.05 8.72
C HIS A 133 -3.11 1.13 9.66
N LYS A 134 -3.21 0.58 10.86
CA LYS A 134 -2.16 0.64 11.88
C LYS A 134 -1.13 -0.45 11.72
N ASN A 135 -1.57 -1.68 11.44
CA ASN A 135 -0.74 -2.87 11.56
C ASN A 135 -0.45 -3.57 10.21
N VAL A 136 -1.06 -3.13 9.09
CA VAL A 136 -0.90 -3.80 7.78
C VAL A 136 -0.43 -2.82 6.70
N LEU A 137 -1.01 -1.63 6.64
CA LEU A 137 -0.66 -0.61 5.65
C LEU A 137 0.56 0.20 6.07
N LEU A 138 1.70 -0.14 5.50
CA LEU A 138 2.94 0.57 5.78
C LEU A 138 3.00 1.88 4.98
N PRO A 139 3.40 2.99 5.61
CA PRO A 139 3.69 4.22 4.90
C PRO A 139 4.85 4.01 3.91
N THR A 140 5.00 4.94 2.98
CA THR A 140 6.18 5.03 2.12
C THR A 140 6.62 6.49 2.06
N GLN A 141 7.72 6.78 1.36
CA GLN A 141 8.14 8.15 1.08
C GLN A 141 7.11 8.97 0.27
N TYR A 142 6.12 8.33 -0.36
CA TYR A 142 5.03 9.02 -1.05
C TYR A 142 3.76 9.00 -0.18
N PRO A 143 3.14 10.15 0.12
CA PRO A 143 2.02 10.24 1.06
C PRO A 143 0.77 9.47 0.60
N ASN A 144 0.63 9.24 -0.71
CA ASN A 144 -0.48 8.56 -1.37
C ASN A 144 -0.15 7.13 -1.86
N LEU A 145 1.01 6.59 -1.48
CA LEU A 145 1.40 5.20 -1.73
C LEU A 145 1.60 4.48 -0.39
N LYS A 146 0.88 3.38 -0.20
CA LYS A 146 1.07 2.45 0.91
C LYS A 146 1.57 1.11 0.38
N SER A 147 2.23 0.33 1.24
CA SER A 147 2.62 -1.03 0.92
C SER A 147 2.18 -2.00 2.00
N ILE A 148 1.78 -3.20 1.59
CA ILE A 148 1.61 -4.36 2.46
C ILE A 148 2.78 -5.28 2.12
N SER A 149 3.59 -5.60 3.12
CA SER A 149 4.80 -6.41 2.93
C SER A 149 4.51 -7.89 3.13
N ALA A 150 5.34 -8.73 2.51
CA ALA A 150 5.44 -10.14 2.79
C ALA A 150 6.74 -10.41 3.55
N PHE A 151 6.74 -11.49 4.31
CA PHE A 151 7.85 -11.93 5.16
C PHE A 151 8.25 -13.38 4.83
N PRO A 152 9.50 -13.77 5.09
CA PRO A 152 9.96 -15.15 4.84
C PRO A 152 9.08 -16.21 5.52
N GLU A 153 8.53 -15.91 6.68
CA GLU A 153 7.62 -16.77 7.45
C GLU A 153 6.36 -17.12 6.65
N ASP A 154 5.91 -16.22 5.76
CA ASP A 154 4.78 -16.46 4.86
C ASP A 154 5.01 -17.68 3.97
N ALA A 155 6.25 -18.08 3.68
CA ALA A 155 6.53 -19.29 2.90
C ALA A 155 6.13 -20.59 3.65
N MET A 156 6.33 -20.60 4.96
CA MET A 156 6.01 -21.75 5.82
C MET A 156 4.51 -21.78 6.13
N PHE A 157 3.91 -20.61 6.40
CA PHE A 157 2.46 -20.47 6.49
C PHE A 157 1.77 -20.83 5.19
N ASN A 158 2.36 -20.50 4.04
CA ASN A 158 1.87 -20.99 2.75
C ASN A 158 1.83 -22.52 2.75
N ALA A 159 2.90 -23.23 3.10
CA ALA A 159 2.89 -24.70 3.04
C ALA A 159 1.79 -25.33 3.92
N GLU A 160 1.62 -24.87 5.16
CA GLU A 160 0.59 -25.38 6.09
C GLU A 160 -0.83 -24.93 5.70
N ALA A 161 -0.98 -23.70 5.23
CA ALA A 161 -2.23 -23.22 4.66
C ALA A 161 -2.56 -24.05 3.41
N TRP A 162 -1.69 -24.14 2.40
CA TRP A 162 -1.89 -24.97 1.20
C TRP A 162 -2.26 -26.41 1.54
N GLN A 163 -1.72 -27.00 2.62
CA GLN A 163 -2.07 -28.33 3.09
C GLN A 163 -3.51 -28.37 3.65
N THR A 164 -3.86 -27.44 4.55
CA THR A 164 -5.21 -27.26 5.11
C THR A 164 -6.25 -26.87 4.03
N LEU A 165 -5.82 -26.11 3.03
CA LEU A 165 -6.58 -25.63 1.88
C LEU A 165 -6.75 -26.71 0.81
N SER A 166 -5.89 -27.72 0.77
CA SER A 166 -6.02 -28.87 -0.13
C SER A 166 -7.09 -29.88 0.34
N GLU A 167 -7.42 -29.87 1.64
CA GLU A 167 -8.45 -30.70 2.25
C GLU A 167 -9.85 -30.09 2.14
N ALA A 168 -9.96 -28.79 1.85
CA ALA A 168 -11.22 -28.08 1.60
C ALA A 168 -11.40 -27.80 0.09
N PRO A 169 -12.42 -28.37 -0.57
CA PRO A 169 -12.58 -28.22 -2.01
C PRO A 169 -12.92 -26.76 -2.36
N SER A 170 -11.95 -26.07 -2.97
CA SER A 170 -12.01 -24.71 -3.53
C SER A 170 -11.98 -23.56 -2.53
N LEU A 171 -10.93 -23.47 -1.72
CA LEU A 171 -10.60 -22.18 -1.14
C LEU A 171 -10.04 -21.25 -2.22
N ASP A 172 -10.87 -20.31 -2.63
CA ASP A 172 -10.52 -19.30 -3.63
C ASP A 172 -9.65 -18.22 -2.97
N ILE A 173 -8.32 -18.36 -3.10
CA ILE A 173 -7.31 -17.43 -2.56
C ILE A 173 -7.53 -16.01 -3.07
N VAL A 174 -8.01 -15.87 -4.32
CA VAL A 174 -8.33 -14.55 -4.89
C VAL A 174 -9.52 -13.96 -4.15
N ARG A 175 -10.53 -14.78 -3.84
CA ARG A 175 -11.67 -14.37 -3.02
C ARG A 175 -11.26 -13.98 -1.61
N LEU A 176 -10.39 -14.75 -0.94
CA LEU A 176 -9.89 -14.40 0.39
C LEU A 176 -9.13 -13.07 0.39
N LEU A 177 -8.16 -12.91 -0.52
CA LEU A 177 -7.41 -11.66 -0.67
C LEU A 177 -8.37 -10.48 -0.91
N LYS A 178 -9.41 -10.70 -1.70
CA LYS A 178 -10.40 -9.68 -1.99
C LYS A 178 -11.25 -9.32 -0.77
N GLU A 179 -11.92 -10.30 -0.16
CA GLU A 179 -12.92 -10.10 0.89
C GLU A 179 -12.28 -9.75 2.24
N GLN A 180 -11.15 -10.37 2.58
CA GLN A 180 -10.50 -10.16 3.88
C GLN A 180 -9.59 -8.95 3.90
N LEU A 181 -9.02 -8.57 2.75
CA LEU A 181 -8.06 -7.48 2.67
C LEU A 181 -8.56 -6.35 1.76
N ILE A 182 -8.60 -6.54 0.43
CA ILE A 182 -8.80 -5.44 -0.54
C ILE A 182 -10.11 -4.66 -0.31
N ASP A 183 -11.21 -5.33 0.02
CA ASP A 183 -12.51 -4.68 0.22
C ASP A 183 -12.61 -3.91 1.54
N LYS A 184 -11.70 -4.16 2.49
CA LYS A 184 -11.69 -3.53 3.82
C LYS A 184 -10.81 -2.28 3.91
N ILE A 185 -10.03 -1.96 2.87
CA ILE A 185 -9.05 -0.84 2.85
C ILE A 185 -9.66 0.47 2.29
#